data_AF-A0AA40P0H6-F1
#
_entry.id   AF-A0AA40P0H6-F1
#
_cell.length_a   1.000
_cell.length_b   1.000
_cell.length_c   1.000
_cell.angle_alpha   90.00
_cell.angle_beta   90.00
_cell.angle_gamma   90.00
#
_symmetry.space_group_name_H-M   'P 1'
#
loop_
_entity.id
_entity.type
_entity.pdbx_description
1 polymer ?
#
loop_
_entity_poly.entity_id
_entity_poly.type
_entity_poly.pdbx_seq_one_letter_code
_entity_poly.pdbx_strand_id
1 'polypeptide(L)' 'ADNLIYAAKRRGLRVGIFGALHTYGRRLNWHPHVHLSVTAGGLDEQDVWKNLSFHKEALRRRWMWLVRDYLL' A
#
# COMPACT_ATOMS: atom_id res chain seq x y z
N ALA A 1 8.17 4.98 11.41
CA ALA A 1 6.80 4.89 10.86
C ALA A 1 6.74 3.62 10.04
N ASP A 2 6.35 2.48 10.60
CA ASP A 2 6.67 1.18 9.98
C ASP A 2 5.63 0.72 8.96
N ASN A 3 5.51 1.46 7.85
CA ASN A 3 4.72 1.06 6.68
C ASN A 3 5.62 0.70 5.49
N LEU A 4 5.05 0.07 4.46
CA LEU A 4 5.82 -0.43 3.32
C LEU A 4 6.59 0.70 2.60
N ILE A 5 5.99 1.89 2.50
CA ILE A 5 6.59 3.06 1.85
C ILE A 5 7.80 3.55 2.66
N TYR A 6 7.69 3.59 3.99
CA TYR A 6 8.81 3.93 4.86
C TYR A 6 9.92 2.89 4.80
N ALA A 7 9.57 1.60 4.81
CA ALA A 7 10.54 0.51 4.66
C ALA A 7 11.27 0.58 3.32
N ALA A 8 10.54 0.87 2.23
CA ALA A 8 11.11 1.08 0.91
C ALA A 8 12.05 2.29 0.89
N LYS A 9 11.60 3.44 1.39
CA LYS A 9 12.40 4.67 1.47
C LYS A 9 13.70 4.46 2.26
N ARG A 10 13.62 3.74 3.38
CA ARG A 10 14.79 3.38 4.20
C ARG A 10 15.79 2.47 3.51
N ARG A 11 15.37 1.74 2.48
CA ARG A 11 16.21 0.84 1.69
C ARG A 11 16.58 1.41 0.32
N GLY A 12 16.26 2.68 0.05
CA GLY A 12 16.50 3.31 -1.25
C GLY A 12 15.69 2.68 -2.38
N LEU A 13 14.52 2.10 -2.07
CA LEU A 13 13.68 1.40 -3.06
C LEU A 13 12.51 2.26 -3.54
N ARG A 14 12.34 2.29 -4.85
CA ARG A 14 11.16 2.83 -5.53
C ARG A 14 10.13 1.73 -5.72
N VAL A 15 9.08 1.75 -4.90
CA VAL A 15 7.93 0.83 -4.98
C VAL A 15 6.86 1.35 -5.94
N GLY A 16 6.09 0.44 -6.54
CA GLY A 16 4.91 0.76 -7.32
C GLY A 16 3.65 0.77 -6.46
N ILE A 17 2.75 1.72 -6.72
CA ILE A 17 1.42 1.79 -6.09
C ILE A 17 0.38 1.82 -7.22
N PHE A 18 -0.61 0.95 -7.12
CA PHE A 18 -1.77 0.91 -8.00
C PHE A 18 -3.04 1.15 -7.18
N GLY A 19 -3.92 2.01 -7.69
CA GLY A 19 -5.18 2.36 -7.05
C GLY A 19 -6.35 2.23 -8.02
N ALA A 20 -7.46 1.67 -7.56
CA ALA A 20 -8.71 1.63 -8.31
C ALA A 20 -9.87 2.08 -7.42
N LEU A 21 -10.61 3.09 -7.88
CA LEU A 21 -11.87 3.51 -7.27
C LEU A 21 -13.01 2.76 -7.93
N HIS A 22 -13.80 2.05 -7.13
CA HIS A 22 -15.00 1.37 -7.59
C HIS A 22 -16.22 2.03 -6.96
N THR A 23 -17.24 2.30 -7.78
CA THR A 23 -18.52 2.86 -7.32
C THR A 23 -19.52 1.78 -6.91
N TYR A 24 -19.47 0.63 -7.59
CA TYR A 24 -20.44 -0.44 -7.46
C TYR A 24 -19.82 -1.75 -6.97
N GLY A 25 -20.61 -2.54 -6.24
CA GLY A 25 -20.25 -3.90 -5.85
C GLY A 25 -20.47 -4.91 -6.98
N ARG A 26 -20.15 -6.19 -6.72
CA ARG A 26 -20.32 -7.29 -7.68
C ARG A 26 -21.75 -7.43 -8.24
N ARG A 27 -22.77 -7.03 -7.47
CA ARG A 27 -24.18 -7.06 -7.88
C ARG A 27 -24.70 -5.71 -8.40
N LEU A 28 -23.81 -4.79 -8.77
CA LEU A 28 -24.11 -3.42 -9.21
C LEU A 28 -24.87 -2.55 -8.18
N ASN A 29 -24.91 -2.97 -6.92
CA ASN A 29 -25.42 -2.15 -5.83
C ASN A 29 -24.41 -1.06 -5.44
N TRP A 30 -24.91 0.10 -5.00
CA TRP A 30 -24.07 1.20 -4.51
C TRP A 30 -23.15 0.71 -3.39
N HIS A 31 -21.84 0.73 -3.64
CA HIS A 31 -20.82 0.25 -2.73
C HIS A 31 -19.46 0.89 -3.06
N PRO A 32 -19.30 2.22 -2.85
CA PRO A 32 -18.08 2.92 -3.19
C PRO A 32 -16.92 2.42 -2.31
N HIS A 33 -15.84 1.96 -2.95
CA HIS A 33 -14.65 1.46 -2.25
C HIS A 33 -13.40 1.69 -3.10
N VAL A 34 -12.24 1.74 -2.45
CA VAL A 34 -10.94 1.89 -3.10
C VAL A 34 -10.11 0.64 -2.89
N HIS A 35 -9.59 0.08 -3.98
CA HIS A 35 -8.51 -0.91 -3.95
C HIS A 35 -7.18 -0.19 -4.03
N LEU A 36 -6.27 -0.52 -3.11
CA LEU A 36 -4.88 -0.06 -3.13
C LEU A 36 -3.98 -1.28 -3.10
N SER A 37 -3.05 -1.34 -4.04
CA SER A 37 -2.03 -2.38 -4.12
C SER A 37 -0.66 -1.75 -4.16
N VAL A 38 0.28 -2.36 -3.47
CA VAL A 38 1.68 -1.94 -3.44
C VAL A 38 2.53 -3.14 -3.81
N THR A 39 3.57 -2.92 -4.61
CA THR A 39 4.48 -3.99 -4.99
C THR A 39 5.19 -4.58 -3.77
N ALA A 40 5.39 -5.91 -3.75
CA ALA A 40 6.15 -6.62 -2.71
C ALA A 40 7.68 -6.46 -2.86
N GLY A 41 8.11 -5.31 -3.39
CA GLY A 41 9.47 -5.02 -3.80
C GLY A 41 9.51 -3.68 -4.54
N GLY A 42 10.72 -3.24 -4.88
CA GLY A 42 10.92 -2.00 -5.62
C GLY A 42 12.26 -2.00 -6.35
N LEU A 43 12.45 -1.01 -7.19
CA LEU A 43 13.70 -0.79 -7.92
C LEU A 43 14.67 0.00 -7.04
N ASP A 44 15.94 -0.40 -7.01
CA ASP A 44 17.01 0.44 -6.47
C ASP A 44 17.44 1.53 -7.47
N GLU A 45 18.49 2.29 -7.13
CA GLU A 45 19.02 3.37 -7.97
C GLU A 45 19.60 2.89 -9.31
N GLN A 46 19.90 1.60 -9.44
CA GLN A 46 20.39 0.97 -10.66
C GLN A 46 19.27 0.27 -11.45
N ASP A 47 18.01 0.55 -11.09
CA ASP A 47 16.81 -0.09 -11.65
C ASP A 47 16.79 -1.62 -11.50
N VAL A 48 17.46 -2.14 -10.48
CA VAL A 48 17.43 -3.57 -10.15
C VAL A 48 16.32 -3.84 -9.13
N TRP A 49 15.49 -4.84 -9.41
CA TRP A 49 14.42 -5.24 -8.51
C TRP A 49 14.95 -5.85 -7.20
N LYS A 50 14.43 -5.37 -6.07
CA LYS A 50 14.68 -5.91 -4.72
C LYS A 50 13.36 -6.24 -4.04
N ASN A 51 13.32 -7.42 -3.42
CA ASN A 51 12.14 -7.87 -2.67
C ASN A 51 12.01 -7.12 -1.33
N LEU A 52 10.76 -6.84 -0.96
CA LEU A 52 10.37 -6.29 0.32
C LEU A 52 9.39 -7.25 1.00
N SER A 53 9.77 -7.78 2.15
CA SER A 53 8.86 -8.49 3.02
C SER A 53 8.29 -7.54 4.09
N PHE A 54 7.09 -7.84 4.55
CA PHE A 54 6.42 -7.08 5.59
C PHE A 54 5.60 -8.00 6.49
N HIS A 55 5.46 -7.60 7.74
CA HIS A 55 4.57 -8.31 8.66
C HIS A 55 3.13 -7.84 8.43
N LYS A 56 2.32 -8.67 7.76
CA LYS A 56 0.94 -8.38 7.35
C LYS A 56 0.10 -7.73 8.46
N GLU A 57 0.06 -8.33 9.65
CA GLU A 57 -0.78 -7.81 10.75
C GLU A 57 -0.32 -6.47 11.30
N ALA A 58 1.00 -6.23 11.38
CA ALA A 58 1.54 -4.95 11.81
C ALA A 58 1.22 -3.85 10.78
N LEU A 59 1.39 -4.16 9.49
CA LEU A 59 1.05 -3.26 8.39
C LEU A 59 -0.44 -2.91 8.42
N ARG A 60 -1.32 -3.90 8.55
CA ARG A 60 -2.78 -3.72 8.64
C ARG A 60 -3.16 -2.80 9.80
N ARG A 61 -2.67 -3.07 11.02
CA ARG A 61 -2.95 -2.24 12.20
C ARG A 61 -2.52 -0.79 12.00
N ARG A 62 -1.31 -0.58 11.49
CA ARG A 62 -0.78 0.78 11.25
C ARG A 62 -1.54 1.50 10.15
N TRP A 63 -1.90 0.81 9.07
CA TRP A 63 -2.69 1.39 7.97
C TRP A 63 -4.06 1.86 8.45
N MET A 64 -4.80 1.02 9.19
CA MET A 64 -6.11 1.41 9.74
C MET A 64 -6.00 2.63 10.66
N TRP A 65 -4.94 2.71 11.47
CA TRP A 65 -4.70 3.87 12.33
C TRP A 65 -4.44 5.14 11.51
N LEU A 66 -3.56 5.09 10.49
CA LEU A 66 -3.23 6.24 9.65
C LEU A 66 -4.43 6.75 8.84
N VAL A 67 -5.23 5.83 8.30
CA VAL A 67 -6.45 6.21 7.56
C VAL A 67 -7.45 6.89 8.49
N ARG A 68 -7.63 6.36 9.70
CA ARG A 68 -8.48 6.97 10.72
C ARG A 68 -7.97 8.37 11.07
N ASP A 69 -6.70 8.50 11.43
CA ASP A 69 -6.05 9.76 11.84
C ASP A 69 -6.09 10.84 10.75
N TYR A 70 -6.06 10.45 9.48
CA TYR A 70 -6.13 11.39 8.36
C TYR A 70 -7.57 11.82 8.04
N LEU A 71 -8.56 10.95 8.25
CA LEU A 71 -9.95 11.19 7.84
C LEU A 71 -10.88 11.64 8.98
N LEU A 72 -10.52 11.40 10.25
CA LEU A 72 -11.29 11.74 11.45
C LEU A 72 -10.46 12.58 12.41
#